data_AF-A0A929ENG8-F1
#
_entry.id   AF-A0A929ENG8-F1
#
_cell.length_a   1.000
_cell.length_b   1.000
_cell.length_c   1.000
_cell.angle_alpha   90.00
_cell.angle_beta   90.00
_cell.angle_gamma   90.00
#
_symmetry.space_group_name_H-M   'P 1'
#
loop_
_entity.id
_entity.type
_entity.pdbx_description
1 polymer ?
#
loop_
_entity_poly.entity_id
_entity_poly.type
_entity_poly.pdbx_seq_one_letter_code
_entity_poly.pdbx_strand_id
1 'polypeptide(L)' 'MFGLGATELIIIFLIILILFGVGKLPEIGSGLGKAIKNFKKATNEDEADLTKKS' A
#
# COMPACT_ATOMS: atom_id res chain seq x y z
N MET A 1 7.64 -12.53 -26.59
CA MET A 1 6.62 -11.46 -26.44
C MET A 1 5.50 -11.95 -25.55
N PHE A 2 5.77 -12.20 -24.26
CA PHE A 2 4.76 -12.69 -23.31
C PHE A 2 5.05 -12.06 -21.94
N GLY A 3 4.83 -10.76 -21.86
CA GLY A 3 4.72 -10.07 -20.58
C GLY A 3 3.25 -10.03 -20.21
N LEU A 4 2.92 -10.15 -18.93
CA LEU A 4 1.58 -9.87 -18.44
C LEU A 4 1.23 -8.44 -18.85
N GLY A 5 0.34 -8.30 -19.83
CA GLY A 5 -0.15 -7.01 -20.28
C GLY A 5 -1.08 -6.40 -19.24
N ALA A 6 -1.37 -5.11 -19.41
CA ALA A 6 -2.33 -4.41 -18.57
C ALA A 6 -3.70 -5.13 -18.56
N THR A 7 -4.09 -5.72 -19.70
CA THR A 7 -5.33 -6.48 -19.85
C THR A 7 -5.34 -7.75 -18.99
N GLU A 8 -4.29 -8.57 -19.03
CA GLU A 8 -4.19 -9.78 -18.21
C GLU A 8 -4.21 -9.45 -16.70
N LEU A 9 -3.53 -8.38 -16.30
CA LEU A 9 -3.55 -7.93 -14.90
C LEU A 9 -4.95 -7.52 -14.45
N ILE A 10 -5.71 -6.82 -15.30
CA ILE A 10 -7.10 -6.44 -15.00
C ILE A 10 -7.99 -7.67 -14.84
N ILE A 11 -7.84 -8.69 -15.69
CA ILE A 11 -8.63 -9.94 -15.59
C ILE A 11 -8.32 -10.66 -14.27
N ILE A 12 -7.04 -10.81 -13.93
CA ILE A 12 -6.61 -11.42 -12.66
C ILE A 12 -7.17 -10.63 -11.47
N PHE A 13 -7.09 -9.31 -11.53
CA PHE A 13 -7.62 -8.43 -10.51
C PHE A 13 -9.13 -8.59 -10.33
N LEU A 14 -9.88 -8.73 -11.43
CA LEU A 14 -11.33 -8.95 -11.40
C LEU A 14 -11.68 -10.27 -10.71
N ILE A 15 -10.93 -11.35 -10.98
CA ILE A 15 -11.11 -12.64 -10.32
C ILE A 15 -10.88 -12.51 -8.81
N ILE A 16 -9.79 -11.84 -8.41
CA ILE A 16 -9.47 -11.57 -7.00
C ILE A 16 -10.62 -10.77 -6.34
N LEU A 17 -11.15 -9.75 -7.02
CA LEU A 17 -12.28 -8.96 -6.52
C LEU A 17 -13.56 -9.77 -6.36
N ILE A 18 -13.82 -10.77 -7.20
CA ILE A 18 -14.98 -11.65 -7.05
C ILE A 18 -14.79 -12.58 -5.84
N LEU A 19 -13.59 -13.12 -5.64
CA LEU A 19 -13.29 -14.04 -4.53
C LEU A 19 -13.30 -13.35 -3.17
N PHE A 20 -12.67 -12.18 -3.07
CA PHE A 20 -12.55 -11.44 -1.82
C PHE A 20 -13.67 -10.40 -1.62
N GLY A 21 -14.30 -9.95 -2.70
CA GLY A 21 -15.26 -8.86 -2.69
C GLY A 21 -14.60 -7.47 -2.82
N VAL A 22 -15.33 -6.53 -3.43
CA VAL A 22 -14.85 -5.16 -3.69
C VAL A 22 -14.54 -4.35 -2.42
N GLY A 23 -15.11 -4.73 -1.28
CA GLY A 23 -14.90 -4.06 0.01
C GLY A 23 -13.59 -4.44 0.72
N LYS A 24 -13.00 -5.60 0.41
CA LYS A 24 -11.78 -6.08 1.08
C LYS A 24 -10.55 -5.26 0.72
N LEU A 25 -10.46 -4.77 -0.51
CA LEU A 25 -9.32 -3.97 -0.95
C LEU A 25 -9.22 -2.62 -0.21
N PRO A 26 -10.28 -1.81 -0.11
CA PRO A 26 -10.28 -0.59 0.69
C PRO A 26 -10.02 -0.83 2.18
N GLU A 27 -10.53 -1.93 2.74
CA GLU A 27 -10.33 -2.33 4.13
C GLU A 27 -8.83 -2.57 4.43
N ILE A 28 -8.18 -3.40 3.61
CA ILE A 28 -6.75 -3.70 3.71
C ILE A 28 -5.89 -2.47 3.40
N GLY A 29 -6.24 -1.72 2.34
CA GLY A 29 -5.53 -0.51 1.94
C GLY A 29 -5.56 0.59 3.01
N SER A 30 -6.68 0.74 3.72
CA SER A 30 -6.80 1.68 4.84
C SER A 30 -5.90 1.29 6.01
N GLY A 31 -5.79 -0.01 6.33
CA GLY A 31 -4.90 -0.53 7.35
C GLY A 31 -3.42 -0.33 7.00
N LEU A 32 -3.03 -0.74 5.79
CA LEU A 32 -1.67 -0.56 5.27
C LEU A 32 -1.29 0.92 5.15
N GLY A 33 -2.21 1.77 4.68
CA GLY A 33 -1.96 3.21 4.55
C GLY A 33 -1.71 3.88 5.89
N LYS A 34 -2.45 3.51 6.94
CA LYS A 34 -2.20 3.98 8.31
C LYS A 34 -0.84 3.49 8.83
N ALA A 35 -0.50 2.23 8.58
CA ALA A 35 0.78 1.66 8.99
C ALA A 35 1.96 2.38 8.31
N ILE A 36 1.91 2.58 6.99
CA ILE A 36 2.93 3.29 6.21
C ILE A 36 3.04 4.75 6.67
N LYS A 37 1.91 5.42 6.91
CA LYS A 37 1.89 6.81 7.41
C LYS A 37 2.57 6.93 8.77
N ASN A 38 2.27 6.02 9.70
CA ASN A 38 2.86 6.02 11.04
C ASN A 38 4.34 5.65 10.99
N PHE A 39 4.73 4.68 10.15
CA PHE A 39 6.12 4.30 9.93
C PHE A 39 6.93 5.48 9.39
N LYS A 40 6.43 6.16 8.36
CA LYS A 40 7.07 7.36 7.80
C LYS A 40 7.18 8.47 8.85
N LYS A 41 6.14 8.69 9.67
CA LYS A 41 6.16 9.70 10.72
C LYS A 41 7.25 9.42 11.76
N ALA A 42 7.34 8.19 12.28
CA ALA A 42 8.36 7.80 13.24
C ALA A 42 9.79 8.00 12.67
N THR A 43 10.05 7.52 11.46
CA THR A 43 11.34 7.73 10.77
C THR A 43 11.70 9.21 10.62
N ASN A 44 10.74 10.08 10.29
CA ASN A 44 11.02 11.51 10.10
C ASN A 44 11.15 12.27 11.42
N GLU A 45 10.45 11.85 12.49
CA GLU A 45 10.62 12.40 13.84
C GLU A 45 12.00 12.06 14.39
N ASP A 46 12.49 10.84 14.16
CA ASP A 46 13.86 10.42 14.52
C ASP A 46 14.94 11.26 13.80
N GLU A 47 14.74 11.60 12.51
CA GLU A 47 15.67 12.47 11.76
C GLU A 47 15.62 13.95 12.21
N ALA A 48 14.44 14.44 12.61
CA ALA A 48 14.26 15.81 13.09
C ALA A 48 14.85 16.03 14.49
N ASP A 49 14.85 15.00 15.35
CA ASP A 49 15.45 15.08 16.69
C ASP A 49 16.99 15.07 16.64
N LEU A 50 17.58 14.34 15.69
CA LEU A 50 19.03 14.31 15.47
C LEU A 50 19.61 15.64 14.96
N THR A 51 18.84 16.44 14.22
CA THR A 51 19.28 17.73 13.66
C THR A 51 19.09 18.90 14.62
N LYS A 52 18.27 18.76 15.66
CA LYS A 52 18.02 19.83 16.65
C LYS A 52 18.97 19.80 17.86
N LYS A 53 19.81 18.78 17.98
CA LYS A 53 20.71 18.55 19.12
C LYS A 53 22.22 18.77 18.82
N SER A 54 22.55 19.49 17.74
CA SER A 54 23.94 19.85 17.38
C SER A 54 24.15 21.36 17.39
#